data_AF-A0A538NXC7-F1
#
_entry.id   AF-A0A538NXC7-F1
#
_cell.length_a   1.000
_cell.length_b   1.000
_cell.length_c   1.000
_cell.angle_alpha   90.00
_cell.angle_beta   90.00
_cell.angle_gamma   90.00
#
_symmetry.space_group_name_H-M   'P 1'
#
loop_
_entity.id
_entity.type
_entity.pdbx_description
1 polymer ?
#
loop_
_entity_poly.entity_id
_entity_poly.type
_entity_poly.pdbx_seq_one_letter_code
_entity_poly.pdbx_strand_id
1 'polypeptide(L)'
;MQRTNRIHELMEKAILALPRHRCRRATKKKLAAAAYAMTEVNNTRKKLEKYGMSDVLCLYDAAQFCIMFDADLTVLARDMCCTSDWWQSRLYGRLLAMTIVECVEDIPAVLGKRFRESLQSVVADHSQRQRLSATSKSLSEFRHNVNVQLEVIDKLDLKKLTALASELNNLLGGLSRAMADIFMNINIVRETLKSFAKQPWGI
;
A
#
# COMPACT_ATOMS: atom_id res chain seq x y z
N MET A 1 18.72 28.10 33.13
CA MET A 1 19.65 27.81 32.01
C MET A 1 18.82 27.27 30.83
N GLN A 2 18.22 28.14 29.99
CA GLN A 2 17.25 27.70 28.95
C GLN A 2 17.00 28.72 27.81
N ARG A 3 17.93 29.66 27.54
CA ARG A 3 17.79 30.64 26.43
C ARG A 3 18.35 30.14 25.10
N THR A 4 19.24 29.15 25.11
CA THR A 4 19.84 28.52 23.92
C THR A 4 18.85 27.69 23.09
N ASN A 5 17.71 27.27 23.66
CA ASN A 5 16.73 26.44 22.96
C ASN A 5 15.92 27.20 21.89
N ARG A 6 15.60 28.49 22.11
CA ARG A 6 14.67 29.19 21.20
C ARG A 6 15.26 29.47 19.82
N ILE A 7 16.55 29.80 19.76
CA ILE A 7 17.26 30.02 18.49
C ILE A 7 17.40 28.69 17.75
N HIS A 8 17.78 27.62 18.46
CA HIS A 8 17.88 26.29 17.89
C HIS A 8 16.54 25.79 17.31
N GLU A 9 15.44 25.95 18.04
CA GLU A 9 14.10 25.62 17.56
C GLU A 9 13.68 26.42 16.32
N LEU A 10 14.02 27.72 16.27
CA LEU A 10 13.74 28.56 15.10
C LEU A 10 14.58 28.15 13.90
N MET A 11 15.86 27.85 14.10
CA MET A 11 16.76 27.35 13.05
C MET A 11 16.28 26.00 12.51
N GLU A 12 15.93 25.06 13.40
CA GLU A 12 15.38 23.77 13.00
C GLU A 12 14.08 23.94 12.21
N LYS A 13 13.15 24.79 12.68
CA LYS A 13 11.91 25.09 11.95
C LYS A 13 12.19 25.67 10.57
N ALA A 14 13.15 26.58 10.43
CA ALA A 14 13.52 27.20 9.16
C ALA A 14 14.14 26.17 8.20
N ILE A 15 15.09 25.36 8.68
CA ILE A 15 15.76 24.30 7.89
C ILE A 15 14.76 23.24 7.44
N LEU A 16 13.85 22.82 8.32
CA LEU A 16 12.88 21.76 8.03
C LEU A 16 11.62 22.25 7.32
N ALA A 17 11.38 23.55 7.21
CA ALA A 17 10.16 24.10 6.59
C ALA A 17 10.00 23.61 5.13
N LEU A 18 11.04 23.76 4.31
CA LEU A 18 11.00 23.37 2.91
C LEU A 18 10.91 21.83 2.72
N PRO A 19 11.71 21.00 3.40
CA PRO A 19 11.55 19.54 3.38
C PRO A 19 10.15 19.09 3.82
N ARG A 20 9.62 19.61 4.93
CA ARG A 20 8.27 19.28 5.43
C ARG A 20 7.19 19.68 4.44
N HIS A 21 7.30 20.84 3.81
CA HIS A 21 6.38 21.27 2.77
C HIS A 21 6.42 20.34 1.54
N ARG A 22 7.62 19.96 1.06
CA ARG A 22 7.78 19.00 -0.04
C ARG A 22 7.19 17.63 0.31
N CYS A 23 7.45 17.14 1.52
CA CYS A 23 6.89 15.89 2.04
C CYS A 23 5.35 15.94 2.03
N ARG A 24 4.74 16.98 2.61
CA ARG A 24 3.27 17.14 2.62
C ARG A 24 2.67 17.17 1.21
N ARG A 25 3.32 17.86 0.26
CA ARG A 25 2.88 17.89 -1.14
C ARG A 25 2.96 16.51 -1.80
N ALA A 26 4.07 15.81 -1.64
CA ALA A 26 4.26 14.46 -2.19
C ALA A 26 3.22 13.49 -1.62
N THR A 27 3.00 13.51 -0.30
CA THR A 27 1.97 12.71 0.36
C THR A 27 0.58 13.07 -0.15
N LYS A 28 0.23 14.36 -0.28
CA LYS A 28 -1.09 14.76 -0.80
C LYS A 28 -1.34 14.18 -2.20
N LYS A 29 -0.34 14.21 -3.08
CA LYS A 29 -0.45 13.61 -4.42
C LYS A 29 -0.63 12.09 -4.35
N LYS A 30 0.15 11.41 -3.51
CA LYS A 30 0.07 9.96 -3.31
C LYS A 30 -1.31 9.53 -2.76
N LEU A 31 -1.83 10.24 -1.76
CA LEU A 31 -3.14 9.96 -1.17
C LEU A 31 -4.29 10.23 -2.14
N ALA A 32 -4.21 11.27 -2.97
CA ALA A 32 -5.19 11.50 -4.02
C ALA A 32 -5.23 10.34 -5.03
N ALA A 33 -4.05 9.82 -5.42
CA ALA A 33 -3.96 8.65 -6.30
C ALA A 33 -4.51 7.38 -5.63
N ALA A 34 -4.20 7.16 -4.34
CA ALA A 34 -4.73 6.02 -3.58
C ALA A 34 -6.25 6.08 -3.45
N ALA A 35 -6.82 7.26 -3.15
CA ALA A 35 -8.27 7.45 -3.06
C ALA A 35 -8.98 7.20 -4.41
N TYR A 36 -8.38 7.67 -5.52
CA TYR A 36 -8.88 7.37 -6.85
C TYR A 36 -8.83 5.86 -7.15
N ALA A 37 -7.69 5.21 -6.92
CA ALA A 37 -7.53 3.77 -7.12
C ALA A 37 -8.52 2.96 -6.28
N MET A 38 -8.70 3.32 -5.00
CA MET A 38 -9.66 2.68 -4.10
C MET A 38 -11.11 2.82 -4.62
N THR A 39 -11.45 3.97 -5.19
CA THR A 39 -12.78 4.20 -5.79
C THR A 39 -13.00 3.31 -7.01
N GLU A 40 -12.02 3.25 -7.92
CA GLU A 40 -12.11 2.42 -9.13
C GLU A 40 -12.16 0.91 -8.81
N VAL A 41 -11.34 0.47 -7.87
CA VAL A 41 -11.30 -0.92 -7.39
C VAL A 41 -12.65 -1.27 -6.75
N ASN A 42 -13.21 -0.41 -5.89
CA ASN A 42 -14.54 -0.61 -5.29
C ASN A 42 -15.66 -0.65 -6.33
N ASN A 43 -15.66 0.28 -7.28
CA ASN A 43 -16.68 0.35 -8.33
C ASN A 43 -16.66 -0.92 -9.20
N THR A 44 -15.48 -1.43 -9.49
CA THR A 44 -15.34 -2.65 -10.29
C THR A 44 -15.70 -3.89 -9.49
N ARG A 45 -15.25 -3.99 -8.24
CA ARG A 45 -15.61 -5.06 -7.30
C ARG A 45 -17.13 -5.20 -7.15
N LYS A 46 -17.86 -4.10 -6.89
CA LYS A 46 -19.34 -4.09 -6.80
C LYS A 46 -20.03 -4.57 -8.09
N LYS A 47 -19.42 -4.34 -9.26
CA LYS A 47 -19.94 -4.87 -10.53
C LYS A 47 -19.69 -6.38 -10.62
N LEU A 48 -18.51 -6.84 -10.24
CA LEU A 48 -18.10 -8.24 -10.29
C LEU A 48 -18.84 -9.12 -9.29
N GLU A 49 -19.22 -8.58 -8.13
CA GLU A 49 -20.08 -9.26 -7.13
C GLU A 49 -21.39 -9.73 -7.76
N LYS A 50 -21.98 -8.94 -8.66
CA LYS A 50 -23.23 -9.30 -9.35
C LYS A 50 -23.09 -10.50 -10.28
N TYR A 51 -21.87 -10.81 -10.72
CA TYR A 51 -21.59 -11.91 -11.64
C TYR A 51 -21.03 -13.15 -10.91
N GLY A 52 -20.93 -13.12 -9.57
CA GLY A 52 -20.45 -14.27 -8.80
C GLY A 52 -18.99 -14.67 -9.07
N MET A 53 -18.16 -13.75 -9.58
CA MET A 53 -16.77 -14.01 -9.97
C MET A 53 -15.83 -14.03 -8.75
N SER A 54 -15.97 -15.03 -7.89
CA SER A 54 -15.28 -15.15 -6.59
C SER A 54 -13.76 -15.06 -6.67
N ASP A 55 -13.13 -15.62 -7.71
CA ASP A 55 -11.68 -15.55 -7.91
C ASP A 55 -11.21 -14.14 -8.24
N VAL A 56 -11.93 -13.44 -9.11
CA VAL A 56 -11.59 -12.05 -9.45
C VAL A 56 -11.79 -11.16 -8.23
N LEU A 57 -12.85 -11.38 -7.45
CA LEU A 57 -13.10 -10.65 -6.21
C LEU A 57 -11.95 -10.81 -5.21
N CYS A 58 -11.40 -12.02 -5.07
CA CYS A 58 -10.24 -12.26 -4.20
C CYS A 58 -9.02 -11.40 -4.59
N LEU A 59 -8.77 -11.20 -5.88
CA LEU A 59 -7.69 -10.34 -6.35
C LEU A 59 -7.97 -8.86 -6.05
N TYR A 60 -9.23 -8.43 -6.20
CA TYR A 60 -9.64 -7.06 -5.86
C TYR A 60 -9.55 -6.79 -4.36
N ASP A 61 -9.96 -7.72 -3.50
CA ASP A 61 -9.83 -7.61 -2.05
C ASP A 61 -8.34 -7.42 -1.65
N ALA A 62 -7.44 -8.19 -2.26
CA ALA A 62 -6.01 -8.05 -2.04
C ALA A 62 -5.46 -6.69 -2.51
N ALA A 63 -5.93 -6.16 -3.64
CA ALA A 63 -5.56 -4.84 -4.11
C ALA A 63 -6.06 -3.72 -3.17
N GLN A 64 -7.29 -3.83 -2.66
CA GLN A 64 -7.83 -2.89 -1.68
C GLN A 64 -7.01 -2.86 -0.41
N PHE A 65 -6.69 -4.04 0.13
CA PHE A 65 -5.80 -4.18 1.28
C PHE A 65 -4.48 -3.43 1.06
N CYS A 66 -3.81 -3.66 -0.07
CA CYS A 66 -2.52 -3.02 -0.36
C CYS A 66 -2.63 -1.50 -0.49
N ILE A 67 -3.68 -0.99 -1.16
CA ILE A 67 -3.90 0.45 -1.32
C ILE A 67 -4.17 1.12 0.02
N MET A 68 -4.97 0.48 0.88
CA MET A 68 -5.32 1.00 2.20
C MET A 68 -4.08 1.12 3.09
N PHE A 69 -3.32 0.03 3.26
CA PHE A 69 -2.11 0.05 4.08
C PHE A 69 -1.02 0.98 3.53
N ASP A 70 -0.85 1.07 2.21
CA ASP A 70 0.08 2.04 1.61
C ASP A 70 -0.33 3.49 1.95
N ALA A 71 -1.63 3.80 1.97
CA ALA A 71 -2.13 5.11 2.35
C ALA A 71 -1.90 5.41 3.84
N ASP A 72 -2.22 4.46 4.73
CA ASP A 72 -2.07 4.62 6.18
C ASP A 72 -0.60 4.81 6.58
N LEU A 73 0.29 3.95 6.08
CA LEU A 73 1.73 4.08 6.29
C LEU A 73 2.26 5.43 5.77
N THR A 74 1.76 5.89 4.61
CA THR A 74 2.15 7.19 4.05
C THR A 74 1.72 8.36 4.95
N VAL A 75 0.50 8.31 5.49
CA VAL A 75 -0.03 9.33 6.42
C VAL A 75 0.79 9.36 7.70
N LEU A 76 0.97 8.21 8.33
CA LEU A 76 1.65 8.08 9.62
C LEU A 76 3.13 8.47 9.51
N ALA A 77 3.83 8.03 8.46
CA ALA A 77 5.22 8.43 8.23
C ALA A 77 5.37 9.94 7.98
N ARG A 78 4.45 10.55 7.22
CA ARG A 78 4.42 12.00 7.00
C ARG A 78 4.23 12.74 8.33
N ASP A 79 3.22 12.36 9.11
CA ASP A 79 2.85 13.10 10.33
C ASP A 79 3.92 12.97 11.41
N MET A 80 4.53 11.78 11.54
CA MET A 80 5.70 11.56 12.39
C MET A 80 6.87 12.48 12.02
N CYS A 81 7.17 12.66 10.73
CA CYS A 81 8.29 13.48 10.26
C CYS A 81 7.98 14.99 10.22
N CYS A 82 6.72 15.35 10.04
CA CYS A 82 6.30 16.74 9.81
C CYS A 82 5.86 17.46 11.08
N THR A 83 5.59 16.75 12.17
CA THR A 83 5.32 17.39 13.46
C THR A 83 6.60 17.97 14.06
N SER A 84 6.45 19.09 14.77
CA SER A 84 7.50 19.70 15.60
C SER A 84 7.37 19.32 17.08
N ASP A 85 6.29 18.64 17.45
CA ASP A 85 6.04 18.21 18.82
C ASP A 85 6.59 16.80 19.01
N TRP A 86 7.51 16.63 19.97
CA TRP A 86 8.20 15.37 20.21
C TRP A 86 7.24 14.25 20.65
N TRP A 87 6.20 14.60 21.42
CA TRP A 87 5.20 13.65 21.91
C TRP A 87 4.31 13.17 20.76
N GLN A 88 3.85 14.09 19.91
CA GLN A 88 3.12 13.74 18.69
C GLN A 88 3.96 12.86 17.77
N SER A 89 5.24 13.16 17.59
CA SER A 89 6.13 12.34 16.76
C SER A 89 6.21 10.91 17.30
N ARG A 90 6.33 10.73 18.62
CA ARG A 90 6.31 9.41 19.26
C ARG A 90 4.96 8.71 19.20
N LEU A 91 3.85 9.45 19.26
CA LEU A 91 2.52 8.89 19.06
C LEU A 91 2.38 8.31 17.64
N TYR A 92 2.73 9.10 16.62
CA TYR A 92 2.70 8.62 15.23
C TYR A 92 3.69 7.47 15.00
N GLY A 93 4.86 7.48 15.64
CA GLY A 93 5.80 6.35 15.58
C GLY A 93 5.21 5.06 16.14
N ARG A 94 4.47 5.12 17.26
CA ARG A 94 3.76 3.95 17.81
C ARG A 94 2.64 3.46 16.91
N LEU A 95 1.81 4.39 16.40
CA LEU A 95 0.76 4.06 15.45
C LEU A 95 1.35 3.40 14.20
N LEU A 96 2.44 3.95 13.65
CA LEU A 96 3.15 3.39 12.51
C LEU A 96 3.67 1.98 12.79
N ALA A 97 4.25 1.75 13.97
CA ALA A 97 4.71 0.43 14.37
C ALA A 97 3.55 -0.58 14.43
N MET A 98 2.43 -0.22 15.07
CA MET A 98 1.24 -1.08 15.13
C MET A 98 0.69 -1.39 13.74
N THR A 99 0.55 -0.38 12.88
CA THR A 99 0.08 -0.57 11.50
C THR A 99 1.00 -1.49 10.70
N ILE A 100 2.33 -1.43 10.91
CA ILE A 100 3.26 -2.37 10.28
C ILE A 100 3.02 -3.80 10.79
N VAL A 101 2.85 -4.00 12.11
CA VAL A 101 2.53 -5.33 12.69
C VAL A 101 1.24 -5.87 12.09
N GLU A 102 0.16 -5.10 12.13
CA GLU A 102 -1.16 -5.48 11.62
C GLU A 102 -1.07 -5.87 10.13
N CYS A 103 -0.42 -5.04 9.31
CA CYS A 103 -0.21 -5.34 7.90
C CYS A 103 0.53 -6.67 7.71
N VAL A 104 1.57 -6.90 8.51
CA VAL A 104 2.42 -8.09 8.43
C VAL A 104 1.68 -9.35 8.88
N GLU A 105 0.83 -9.26 9.88
CA GLU A 105 -0.01 -10.35 10.36
C GLU A 105 -1.14 -10.71 9.38
N ASP A 106 -1.67 -9.73 8.64
CA ASP A 106 -2.76 -9.92 7.69
C ASP A 106 -2.29 -10.39 6.30
N ILE A 107 -1.04 -10.14 5.91
CA ILE A 107 -0.48 -10.56 4.62
C ILE A 107 -0.75 -12.05 4.29
N PRO A 108 -0.54 -13.03 5.20
CA PRO A 108 -0.82 -14.44 4.93
C PRO A 108 -2.30 -14.73 4.64
N ALA A 109 -3.22 -14.01 5.28
CA ALA A 109 -4.65 -14.19 5.06
C ALA A 109 -5.06 -13.63 3.68
N VAL A 110 -4.50 -12.48 3.29
CA VAL A 110 -4.84 -11.77 2.06
C VAL A 110 -4.11 -12.33 0.83
N LEU A 111 -2.81 -12.63 0.97
CA LEU A 111 -1.93 -13.09 -0.11
C LEU A 111 -1.59 -14.59 0.01
N GLY A 112 -2.46 -15.34 0.70
CA GLY A 112 -2.27 -16.74 1.02
C GLY A 112 -2.53 -17.70 -0.14
N LYS A 113 -2.93 -18.94 0.20
CA LYS A 113 -3.22 -20.00 -0.79
C LYS A 113 -4.31 -19.58 -1.78
N ARG A 114 -5.45 -19.07 -1.28
CA ARG A 114 -6.59 -18.66 -2.10
C ARG A 114 -6.22 -17.60 -3.12
N PHE A 115 -5.47 -16.57 -2.71
CA PHE A 115 -4.97 -15.54 -3.62
C PHE A 115 -4.13 -16.12 -4.76
N ARG A 116 -3.23 -17.06 -4.44
CA ARG A 116 -2.38 -17.72 -5.45
C ARG A 116 -3.19 -18.57 -6.42
N GLU A 117 -4.22 -19.26 -5.94
CA GLU A 117 -5.14 -20.05 -6.77
C GLU A 117 -5.95 -19.14 -7.70
N SER A 118 -6.56 -18.08 -7.16
CA SER A 118 -7.29 -17.09 -7.98
C SER A 118 -6.37 -16.36 -8.98
N LEU A 119 -5.11 -16.12 -8.61
CA LEU A 119 -4.13 -15.56 -9.53
C LEU A 119 -3.84 -16.51 -10.70
N GLN A 120 -3.72 -17.80 -10.43
CA GLN A 120 -3.50 -18.81 -11.46
C GLN A 120 -4.71 -18.99 -12.38
N SER A 121 -5.92 -18.89 -11.84
CA SER A 121 -7.17 -19.05 -12.62
C SER A 121 -7.49 -17.84 -13.48
N VAL A 122 -7.24 -16.62 -12.98
CA VAL A 122 -7.63 -15.38 -13.66
C VAL A 122 -6.56 -14.86 -14.61
N VAL A 123 -5.27 -15.00 -14.27
CA VAL A 123 -4.18 -14.40 -15.02
C VAL A 123 -3.50 -15.43 -15.91
N ALA A 124 -3.79 -15.39 -17.20
CA ALA A 124 -3.21 -16.31 -18.18
C ALA A 124 -1.69 -16.09 -18.36
N ASP A 125 -1.26 -14.82 -18.40
CA ASP A 125 0.14 -14.46 -18.64
C ASP A 125 1.06 -14.93 -17.50
N HIS A 126 1.99 -15.82 -17.85
CA HIS A 126 2.95 -16.38 -16.91
C HIS A 126 3.92 -15.33 -16.36
N SER A 127 4.31 -14.34 -17.17
CA SER A 127 5.25 -13.29 -16.75
C SER A 127 4.64 -12.38 -15.67
N GLN A 128 3.37 -12.03 -15.83
CA GLN A 128 2.59 -11.26 -14.85
C GLN A 128 2.41 -12.04 -13.55
N ARG A 129 2.11 -13.35 -13.64
CA ARG A 129 2.02 -14.22 -12.46
C ARG A 129 3.33 -14.32 -11.70
N GLN A 130 4.46 -14.45 -12.41
CA GLN A 130 5.79 -14.48 -11.77
C GLN A 130 6.09 -13.17 -11.04
N ARG A 131 5.80 -12.02 -11.65
CA ARG A 131 6.04 -10.69 -11.03
C ARG A 131 5.25 -10.51 -9.73
N LEU A 132 3.97 -10.89 -9.74
CA LEU A 132 3.13 -10.86 -8.53
C LEU A 132 3.59 -11.86 -7.47
N SER A 133 3.97 -13.07 -7.87
CA SER A 133 4.47 -14.10 -6.97
C SER A 133 5.79 -13.69 -6.31
N ALA A 134 6.69 -13.05 -7.07
CA ALA A 134 7.95 -12.51 -6.54
C ALA A 134 7.69 -11.43 -5.49
N THR A 135 6.76 -10.50 -5.76
CA THR A 135 6.41 -9.43 -4.81
C THR A 135 5.76 -10.00 -3.55
N SER A 136 4.88 -10.99 -3.69
CA SER A 136 4.24 -11.69 -2.55
C SER A 136 5.27 -12.45 -1.71
N LYS A 137 6.29 -13.02 -2.36
CA LYS A 137 7.41 -13.66 -1.67
C LYS A 137 8.24 -12.65 -0.87
N SER A 138 8.58 -11.50 -1.47
CA SER A 138 9.30 -10.44 -0.76
C SER A 138 8.51 -9.88 0.44
N LEU A 139 7.19 -9.77 0.34
CA LEU A 139 6.32 -9.43 1.49
C LEU A 139 6.35 -10.49 2.60
N SER A 140 6.40 -11.76 2.21
CA SER A 140 6.52 -12.88 3.17
C SER A 140 7.89 -12.90 3.86
N GLU A 141 8.96 -12.58 3.13
CA GLU A 141 10.32 -12.44 3.66
C GLU A 141 10.41 -11.22 4.58
N PHE A 142 9.83 -10.08 4.18
CA PHE A 142 9.72 -8.88 5.00
C PHE A 142 9.04 -9.16 6.35
N ARG A 143 7.92 -9.91 6.34
CA ARG A 143 7.24 -10.37 7.56
C ARG A 143 8.19 -11.07 8.53
N HIS A 144 8.98 -12.02 8.02
CA HIS A 144 9.91 -12.77 8.84
C HIS A 144 10.96 -11.84 9.49
N ASN A 145 11.49 -10.89 8.72
CA ASN A 145 12.46 -9.91 9.20
C ASN A 145 11.85 -8.93 10.22
N VAL A 146 10.60 -8.52 10.02
CA VAL A 146 9.90 -7.58 10.90
C VAL A 146 9.55 -8.22 12.23
N ASN A 147 9.10 -9.47 12.25
CA ASN A 147 8.85 -10.19 13.51
C ASN A 147 10.10 -10.25 14.38
N VAL A 148 11.29 -10.37 13.77
CA VAL A 148 12.58 -10.32 14.48
C VAL A 148 12.94 -8.91 14.97
N GLN A 149 12.49 -7.86 14.28
CA GLN A 149 12.85 -6.47 14.61
C GLN A 149 11.86 -5.75 15.55
N LEU A 150 10.58 -6.14 15.55
CA LEU A 150 9.53 -5.52 16.36
C LEU A 150 9.41 -6.09 17.78
N GLU A 151 10.07 -7.21 18.12
CA GLU A 151 10.30 -7.61 19.51
C GLU A 151 11.05 -6.54 20.33
N VAL A 152 11.63 -5.53 19.67
CA VAL A 152 12.41 -4.43 20.29
C VAL A 152 11.65 -3.10 20.32
N ILE A 153 10.29 -3.11 20.25
CA ILE A 153 9.43 -1.90 20.37
C ILE A 153 9.75 -1.06 21.63
N ASP A 154 10.45 -1.63 22.61
CA ASP A 154 10.90 -0.99 23.84
C ASP A 154 11.79 0.26 23.63
N LYS A 155 12.41 0.44 22.45
CA LYS A 155 13.29 1.60 22.17
C LYS A 155 12.80 2.62 21.14
N LEU A 156 11.68 2.39 20.44
CA LEU A 156 11.04 3.37 19.52
C LEU A 156 12.02 4.16 18.63
N ASP A 157 12.92 3.44 17.94
CA ASP A 157 13.87 4.05 17.01
C ASP A 157 13.14 4.53 15.74
N LEU A 158 12.81 5.82 15.70
CA LEU A 158 12.04 6.44 14.62
C LEU A 158 12.73 6.32 13.25
N LYS A 159 14.06 6.23 13.21
CA LYS A 159 14.82 6.06 11.95
C LYS A 159 14.63 4.66 11.40
N LYS A 160 14.63 3.63 12.26
CA LYS A 160 14.31 2.26 11.84
C LYS A 160 12.85 2.13 11.42
N LEU A 161 11.92 2.74 12.15
CA LEU A 161 10.49 2.71 11.80
C LEU A 161 10.19 3.38 10.45
N THR A 162 10.82 4.52 10.15
CA THR A 162 10.68 5.14 8.83
C THR A 162 11.25 4.27 7.71
N ALA A 163 12.38 3.59 7.94
CA ALA A 163 12.96 2.67 6.97
C ALA A 163 12.04 1.47 6.68
N LEU A 164 11.53 0.83 7.73
CA LEU A 164 10.58 -0.29 7.61
C LEU A 164 9.28 0.13 6.92
N ALA A 165 8.71 1.28 7.30
CA ALA A 165 7.52 1.81 6.65
C ALA A 165 7.75 2.12 5.17
N SER A 166 8.94 2.64 4.82
CA SER A 166 9.32 2.92 3.44
C SER A 166 9.48 1.63 2.63
N GLU A 167 10.13 0.62 3.19
CA GLU A 167 10.28 -0.70 2.55
C GLU A 167 8.93 -1.37 2.32
N LEU A 168 8.07 -1.42 3.35
CA LEU A 168 6.72 -1.97 3.25
C LEU A 168 5.87 -1.21 2.21
N ASN A 169 5.89 0.13 2.23
CA ASN A 169 5.23 0.94 1.21
C ASN A 169 5.71 0.62 -0.21
N ASN A 170 7.01 0.40 -0.40
CA ASN A 170 7.55 0.06 -1.71
C ASN A 170 7.05 -1.32 -2.19
N LEU A 171 6.97 -2.29 -1.29
CA LEU A 171 6.45 -3.63 -1.58
C LEU A 171 4.94 -3.58 -1.88
N LEU A 172 4.13 -2.93 -1.04
CA LEU A 172 2.69 -2.77 -1.23
C LEU A 172 2.37 -1.98 -2.50
N GLY A 173 3.09 -0.88 -2.74
CA GLY A 173 2.96 -0.09 -3.97
C GLY A 173 3.45 -0.82 -5.22
N GLY A 174 4.44 -1.71 -5.09
CA GLY A 174 4.86 -2.63 -6.16
C GLY A 174 3.76 -3.62 -6.52
N LEU A 175 3.16 -4.25 -5.49
CA LEU A 175 2.10 -5.22 -5.64
C LEU A 175 0.83 -4.59 -6.24
N SER A 176 0.42 -3.44 -5.72
CA SER A 176 -0.73 -2.67 -6.21
C SER A 176 -0.58 -2.27 -7.68
N ARG A 177 0.62 -1.81 -8.10
CA ARG A 177 0.89 -1.51 -9.51
C ARG A 177 0.81 -2.76 -10.39
N ALA A 178 1.41 -3.86 -9.96
CA ALA A 178 1.35 -5.12 -10.70
C ALA A 178 -0.10 -5.63 -10.85
N MET A 179 -0.93 -5.49 -9.79
CA MET A 179 -2.35 -5.80 -9.85
C MET A 179 -3.11 -4.85 -10.79
N ALA A 180 -2.80 -3.56 -10.78
CA ALA A 180 -3.42 -2.58 -11.68
C ALA A 180 -3.12 -2.89 -13.16
N ASP A 181 -1.87 -3.25 -13.49
CA ASP A 181 -1.47 -3.67 -14.84
C ASP A 181 -2.33 -4.87 -15.32
N ILE A 182 -2.52 -5.85 -14.44
CA ILE A 182 -3.34 -7.04 -14.70
C ILE A 182 -4.83 -6.70 -14.84
N PHE A 183 -5.36 -5.84 -13.98
CA PHE A 183 -6.76 -5.42 -14.05
C PHE A 183 -7.06 -4.59 -15.30
N MET A 184 -6.11 -3.79 -15.78
CA MET A 184 -6.25 -3.14 -17.09
C MET A 184 -6.36 -4.17 -18.20
N ASN A 185 -5.49 -5.19 -18.20
CA ASN A 185 -5.54 -6.24 -19.23
C ASN A 185 -6.86 -7.04 -19.18
N ILE A 186 -7.35 -7.39 -17.99
CA ILE A 186 -8.63 -8.08 -17.81
C ILE A 186 -9.80 -7.20 -18.29
N ASN A 187 -9.79 -5.90 -17.98
CA ASN A 187 -10.82 -4.97 -18.45
C ASN A 187 -10.77 -4.78 -19.96
N ILE A 188 -9.59 -4.68 -20.57
CA ILE A 188 -9.43 -4.61 -22.03
C ILE A 188 -10.06 -5.85 -22.68
N VAL A 189 -9.67 -7.05 -22.23
CA VAL A 189 -10.23 -8.31 -22.75
C VAL A 189 -11.75 -8.35 -22.57
N ARG A 190 -12.28 -7.89 -21.43
CA ARG A 190 -13.73 -7.87 -21.19
C ARG A 190 -14.47 -6.88 -22.10
N GLU A 191 -13.96 -5.67 -22.29
CA GLU A 191 -14.60 -4.69 -23.17
C GLU A 191 -14.48 -5.10 -24.64
N THR A 192 -13.39 -5.76 -25.02
CA THR A 192 -13.27 -6.43 -26.33
C THR A 192 -14.33 -7.52 -26.48
N LEU A 193 -14.50 -8.43 -25.51
CA LEU A 193 -15.55 -9.46 -25.54
C LEU A 193 -16.97 -8.88 -25.57
N LYS A 194 -17.25 -7.79 -24.84
CA LYS A 194 -18.53 -7.09 -24.93
C LYS A 194 -18.76 -6.43 -26.28
N SER A 195 -17.72 -5.92 -26.92
CA SER A 195 -17.82 -5.35 -28.27
C SER A 195 -18.16 -6.42 -29.31
N PHE A 196 -17.57 -7.62 -29.18
CA PHE A 196 -17.92 -8.79 -29.99
C PHE A 196 -19.34 -9.30 -29.72
N ALA A 197 -19.78 -9.30 -28.45
CA ALA A 197 -21.15 -9.71 -28.10
C ALA A 197 -22.23 -8.71 -28.53
N LYS A 198 -21.86 -7.44 -28.79
CA LYS A 198 -22.76 -6.39 -29.29
C LYS A 198 -22.76 -6.27 -30.82
N GLN A 199 -21.87 -6.96 -31.53
CA GLN A 199 -21.96 -7.04 -32.98
C GLN A 199 -23.17 -7.93 -33.31
N PRO A 200 -24.18 -7.43 -34.06
CA PRO A 200 -25.21 -8.28 -34.59
C PRO A 200 -24.51 -9.20 -35.58
N TRP A 201 -24.42 -10.48 -35.27
CA TRP A 201 -23.96 -11.47 -36.22
C TRP A 201 -24.96 -11.45 -37.37
N GLY A 202 -24.61 -10.73 -38.44
CA GLY A 202 -25.19 -10.91 -39.76
C GLY A 202 -24.65 -12.22 -40.31
N ILE A 203 -25.28 -13.32 -39.90
CA ILE A 203 -25.36 -14.57 -40.67
C ILE A 203 -26.84 -14.87 -40.81
#